data_AF-A0A7W6TR90-F1
#
_entry.id   AF-A0A7W6TR90-F1
#
_cell.length_a   1.000
_cell.length_b   1.000
_cell.length_c   1.000
_cell.angle_alpha   90.00
_cell.angle_beta   90.00
_cell.angle_gamma   90.00
#
_symmetry.space_group_name_H-M   'P 1'
#
loop_
_entity.id
_entity.type
_entity.pdbx_description
1 polymer ?
#
loop_
_entity_poly.entity_id
_entity_poly.type
_entity_poly.pdbx_seq_one_letter_code
_entity_poly.pdbx_strand_id
1 'polypeptide(L)'
;MKSILLAIVLGVVASAGNAQSLEVVGYSGHLGEWELTATVTEAASGHVIKEYSGPLTMKHVGLCTQDGPEERVGEMRLRMSVLASRLNATFSFSGVECTYSGRLSDYYTGTMNCPDRPPVPLKLWVK
;
A
#
# COMPACT_ATOMS: atom_id res chain seq x y z
N MET A 1 41.82 25.72 -43.36
CA MET A 1 40.59 24.96 -43.03
C MET A 1 40.65 24.59 -41.56
N LYS A 2 39.87 25.25 -40.69
CA LYS A 2 39.87 25.03 -39.23
C LYS A 2 38.48 24.49 -38.86
N SER A 3 38.39 23.19 -38.63
CA SER A 3 37.14 22.54 -38.20
C SER A 3 37.09 22.53 -36.67
N ILE A 4 36.10 23.23 -36.11
CA ILE A 4 35.79 23.23 -34.69
C ILE A 4 34.82 22.06 -34.45
N LEU A 5 35.27 21.04 -33.70
CA LEU A 5 34.45 19.93 -33.22
C LEU A 5 33.65 20.41 -32.00
N LEU A 6 32.34 20.54 -32.16
CA LEU A 6 31.41 20.88 -31.08
C LEU A 6 30.97 19.58 -30.39
N ALA A 7 31.47 19.33 -29.18
CA ALA A 7 31.06 18.20 -28.36
C ALA A 7 29.71 18.53 -27.70
N ILE A 8 28.64 17.86 -28.16
CA ILE A 8 27.31 17.95 -27.55
C ILE A 8 27.28 16.98 -26.36
N VAL A 9 27.36 17.53 -25.15
CA VAL A 9 27.12 16.80 -23.90
C VAL A 9 25.61 16.72 -23.69
N LEU A 10 25.01 15.55 -23.96
CA LEU A 10 23.63 15.26 -23.59
C LEU A 10 23.58 14.98 -22.07
N GLY A 11 23.16 15.98 -21.29
CA GLY A 11 22.80 15.79 -19.88
C GLY A 11 21.46 15.07 -19.78
N VAL A 12 21.45 13.83 -19.29
CA VAL A 12 20.21 13.13 -18.91
C VAL A 12 19.70 13.77 -17.62
N VAL A 13 18.70 14.65 -17.74
CA VAL A 13 17.97 15.16 -16.58
C VAL A 13 17.04 14.04 -16.13
N ALA A 14 17.44 13.29 -15.11
CA ALA A 14 16.53 12.39 -14.42
C ALA A 14 15.48 13.26 -13.70
N SER A 15 14.30 13.38 -14.30
CA SER A 15 13.14 13.96 -13.62
C SER A 15 12.81 13.05 -12.43
N ALA A 16 13.17 13.47 -11.22
CA ALA A 16 12.57 12.97 -10.01
C ALA A 16 11.08 13.33 -10.09
N GLY A 17 10.28 12.41 -10.63
CA GLY A 17 8.83 12.53 -10.57
C GLY A 17 8.46 12.63 -9.09
N ASN A 18 7.66 13.63 -8.72
CA ASN A 18 7.08 13.71 -7.39
C ASN A 18 6.14 12.49 -7.24
N ALA A 19 6.68 11.36 -6.78
CA ALA A 19 5.91 10.16 -6.53
C ALA A 19 4.90 10.49 -5.43
N GLN A 20 3.61 10.48 -5.78
CA GLN A 20 2.57 10.82 -4.81
C GLN A 20 2.59 9.79 -3.67
N SER A 21 2.73 10.27 -2.43
CA SER A 21 2.57 9.45 -1.23
C SER A 21 1.12 9.48 -0.75
N LEU A 22 0.61 8.35 -0.32
CA LEU A 22 -0.71 8.20 0.31
C LEU A 22 -0.55 7.66 1.72
N GLU A 23 -1.38 8.14 2.64
CA GLU A 23 -1.55 7.51 3.94
C GLU A 23 -2.70 6.51 3.87
N VAL A 24 -2.45 5.30 4.36
CA VAL A 24 -3.48 4.27 4.48
C VAL A 24 -3.66 3.94 5.94
N VAL A 25 -4.91 3.99 6.40
CA VAL A 25 -5.30 3.50 7.72
C VAL A 25 -6.39 2.47 7.58
N GLY A 26 -6.50 1.55 8.54
CA GLY A 26 -7.48 0.50 8.45
C GLY A 26 -7.76 -0.22 9.75
N TYR A 27 -8.84 -1.01 9.73
CA TYR A 27 -9.18 -1.92 10.81
C TYR A 27 -9.50 -3.29 10.26
N SER A 28 -8.86 -4.32 10.80
CA SER A 28 -9.11 -5.72 10.47
C SER A 28 -9.68 -6.48 11.66
N GLY A 29 -10.37 -7.57 11.36
CA GLY A 29 -10.96 -8.45 12.35
C GLY A 29 -12.43 -8.16 12.61
N HIS A 30 -13.14 -9.15 13.14
CA HIS A 30 -14.60 -9.10 13.29
C HIS A 30 -15.04 -8.01 14.26
N LEU A 31 -14.18 -7.68 15.22
CA LEU A 31 -14.38 -6.64 16.21
C LEU A 31 -13.48 -5.41 15.97
N GLY A 32 -12.80 -5.33 14.82
CA GLY A 32 -11.81 -4.27 14.57
C GLY A 32 -10.59 -4.38 15.49
N GLU A 33 -10.21 -5.61 15.84
CA GLU A 33 -9.16 -5.92 16.82
C GLU A 33 -7.74 -5.58 16.36
N TRP A 34 -7.57 -5.30 15.07
CA TRP A 34 -6.30 -4.90 14.47
C TRP A 34 -6.41 -3.53 13.81
N GLU A 35 -5.55 -2.60 14.21
CA GLU A 35 -5.35 -1.33 13.51
C GLU A 35 -4.22 -1.49 12.49
N LEU A 36 -4.41 -0.93 11.30
CA LEU A 36 -3.43 -0.91 10.21
C LEU A 36 -3.05 0.54 9.90
N THR A 37 -1.76 0.79 9.73
CA THR A 37 -1.23 2.06 9.24
C THR A 37 -0.16 1.79 8.17
N ALA A 38 -0.13 2.60 7.12
CA ALA A 38 0.88 2.53 6.07
C ALA A 38 1.10 3.90 5.43
N THR A 39 2.32 4.11 4.94
CA THR A 39 2.64 5.21 4.03
C THR A 39 3.16 4.58 2.75
N VAL A 40 2.39 4.74 1.66
CA VAL A 40 2.70 4.10 0.38
C VAL A 40 3.03 5.16 -0.65
N THR A 41 4.05 4.91 -1.46
CA THR A 41 4.47 5.79 -2.55
C THR A 41 4.07 5.20 -3.89
N GLU A 42 3.74 6.08 -4.83
CA GLU A 42 3.42 5.70 -6.20
C GLU A 42 4.58 4.92 -6.84
N ALA A 43 4.30 3.68 -7.23
CA ALA A 43 5.24 2.81 -7.92
C ALA A 43 5.02 2.85 -9.45
N ALA A 44 3.75 2.94 -9.87
CA ALA A 44 3.36 3.11 -11.27
C ALA A 44 2.01 3.82 -11.37
N SER A 45 1.90 4.75 -12.33
CA SER A 45 0.67 5.51 -12.56
C SER A 45 0.16 5.33 -13.97
N GLY A 46 -1.08 4.85 -14.11
CA GLY A 46 -1.87 4.94 -15.32
C GLY A 46 -3.14 5.75 -15.08
N HIS A 47 -3.79 6.17 -16.17
CA HIS A 47 -5.04 6.94 -16.06
C HIS A 47 -6.18 6.18 -15.37
N VAL A 48 -6.19 4.85 -15.43
CA VAL A 48 -7.26 4.00 -14.89
C VAL A 48 -6.81 3.21 -13.66
N ILE A 49 -5.57 2.72 -13.68
CA ILE A 49 -4.98 1.91 -12.62
C ILE A 49 -3.80 2.67 -12.03
N LYS A 50 -3.79 2.83 -10.72
CA LYS A 50 -2.66 3.36 -9.96
C LYS A 50 -2.10 2.30 -9.03
N GLU A 51 -0.78 2.23 -8.93
CA GLU A 51 -0.07 1.26 -8.11
C GLU A 51 0.82 1.97 -7.11
N TYR A 52 0.72 1.55 -5.84
CA TYR A 52 1.48 2.11 -4.73
C TYR A 52 2.12 1.00 -3.92
N SER A 53 3.25 1.28 -3.29
CA SER A 53 3.87 0.36 -2.35
C SER A 53 4.56 1.08 -1.21
N GLY A 54 4.66 0.43 -0.06
CA GLY A 54 5.44 0.95 1.05
C GLY A 54 5.25 0.15 2.34
N PRO A 55 5.96 0.55 3.40
CA PRO A 55 5.91 -0.13 4.68
C PRO A 55 4.54 0.03 5.34
N LEU A 56 4.15 -1.00 6.08
CA LEU A 56 2.94 -1.00 6.90
C LEU A 56 3.22 -1.57 8.30
N THR A 57 2.39 -1.15 9.24
CA THR A 57 2.32 -1.71 10.59
C THR A 57 0.89 -2.12 10.89
N MET A 58 0.73 -3.29 11.50
CA MET A 58 -0.53 -3.80 12.01
C MET A 58 -0.41 -4.05 13.51
N LYS A 59 -1.28 -3.42 14.30
CA LYS A 59 -1.23 -3.43 15.76
C LYS A 59 -2.49 -4.03 16.33
N HIS A 60 -2.37 -5.00 17.22
CA HIS A 60 -3.50 -5.59 17.91
C HIS A 60 -3.99 -4.62 19.00
N VAL A 61 -5.17 -4.03 18.80
CA VAL A 61 -5.75 -3.02 19.72
C VAL A 61 -6.79 -3.62 20.66
N GLY A 62 -7.21 -4.88 20.45
CA GLY A 62 -8.21 -5.55 21.28
C GLY A 62 -7.67 -6.34 22.48
N LEU A 63 -6.34 -6.40 22.68
CA LEU A 63 -5.71 -7.28 23.68
C LEU A 63 -4.45 -6.64 24.21
N CYS A 64 -4.38 -6.47 25.53
CA CYS A 64 -3.23 -5.89 26.22
C CYS A 64 -2.49 -7.02 26.95
N THR A 65 -1.23 -7.28 26.57
CA THR A 65 -0.34 -8.17 27.31
C THR A 65 0.60 -7.36 28.21
N GLN A 66 1.37 -8.03 29.07
CA GLN A 66 2.42 -7.35 29.87
C GLN A 66 3.48 -6.69 28.98
N ASP A 67 3.74 -7.27 27.81
CA ASP A 67 4.73 -6.79 26.84
C ASP A 67 4.16 -5.71 25.90
N GLY A 68 2.89 -5.34 26.08
CA GLY A 68 2.16 -4.42 25.23
C GLY A 68 1.32 -5.12 24.16
N PRO A 69 0.78 -4.34 23.20
CA PRO A 69 0.01 -4.88 22.08
C PRO A 69 0.93 -5.60 21.09
N GLU A 70 0.43 -6.69 20.48
CA GLU A 70 1.13 -7.37 19.39
C GLU A 70 1.26 -6.43 18.18
N GLU A 71 2.45 -6.29 17.63
CA GLU A 71 2.71 -5.51 16.41
C GLU A 71 3.32 -6.39 15.31
N ARG A 72 2.89 -6.13 14.07
CA ARG A 72 3.39 -6.78 12.86
C ARG A 72 3.80 -5.72 11.86
N VAL A 73 5.07 -5.74 11.48
CA VAL A 73 5.62 -4.87 10.44
C VAL A 73 5.70 -5.64 9.13
N GLY A 74 5.40 -4.97 8.03
CA GLY A 74 5.33 -5.58 6.72
C GLY A 74 5.36 -4.59 5.58
N GLU A 75 5.11 -5.10 4.37
CA GLU A 75 5.06 -4.32 3.13
C GLU A 75 3.68 -4.40 2.49
N MET A 76 3.20 -3.26 2.01
CA MET A 76 1.89 -3.11 1.38
C MET A 76 2.09 -2.83 -0.09
N ARG A 77 1.33 -3.51 -0.94
CA ARG A 77 1.22 -3.20 -2.36
C ARG A 77 -0.23 -2.97 -2.69
N LEU A 78 -0.53 -1.81 -3.26
CA LEU A 78 -1.87 -1.40 -3.66
C LEU A 78 -2.00 -1.36 -5.17
N ARG A 79 -3.16 -1.79 -5.64
CA ARG A 79 -3.61 -1.60 -7.01
C ARG A 79 -5.02 -1.04 -7.00
N MET A 80 -5.13 0.25 -7.31
CA MET A 80 -6.36 1.02 -7.26
C MET A 80 -6.92 1.19 -8.67
N SER A 81 -8.17 0.79 -8.87
CA SER A 81 -8.91 1.00 -10.12
C SER A 81 -9.91 2.14 -9.92
N VAL A 82 -9.59 3.31 -10.47
CA VAL A 82 -10.36 4.54 -10.26
C VAL A 82 -11.78 4.41 -10.82
N LEU A 83 -11.92 3.86 -12.04
CA LEU A 83 -13.22 3.68 -12.69
C LEU A 83 -14.11 2.61 -12.06
N ALA A 84 -13.49 1.63 -11.39
CA ALA A 84 -14.21 0.50 -10.82
C ALA A 84 -14.52 0.67 -9.33
N SER A 85 -14.08 1.79 -8.72
CA SER A 85 -14.19 2.03 -7.28
C SER A 85 -13.69 0.83 -6.47
N ARG A 86 -12.57 0.24 -6.89
CA ARG A 86 -12.06 -1.03 -6.37
C ARG A 86 -10.57 -0.91 -6.04
N LEU A 87 -10.18 -1.48 -4.90
CA LEU A 87 -8.81 -1.54 -4.42
C LEU A 87 -8.47 -2.99 -4.16
N ASN A 88 -7.41 -3.47 -4.79
CA ASN A 88 -6.78 -4.73 -4.42
C ASN A 88 -5.50 -4.41 -3.65
N ALA A 89 -5.18 -5.24 -2.65
CA ALA A 89 -3.94 -5.11 -1.90
C ALA A 89 -3.28 -6.47 -1.67
N THR A 90 -1.96 -6.46 -1.61
CA THR A 90 -1.16 -7.54 -1.05
C THR A 90 -0.42 -7.00 0.16
N PHE A 91 -0.48 -7.72 1.27
CA PHE A 91 0.26 -7.44 2.50
C PHE A 91 1.28 -8.55 2.70
N SER A 92 2.55 -8.21 2.94
CA SER A 92 3.58 -9.18 3.24
C SER A 92 4.08 -8.99 4.66
N PHE A 93 3.96 -10.02 5.49
CA PHE A 93 4.47 -10.03 6.87
C PHE A 93 5.46 -11.17 7.02
N SER A 94 6.74 -10.87 7.25
CA SER A 94 7.78 -11.91 7.40
C SER A 94 7.76 -12.98 6.29
N GLY A 95 7.51 -12.56 5.05
CA GLY A 95 7.42 -13.45 3.88
C GLY A 95 6.07 -14.15 3.66
N VAL A 96 5.11 -13.99 4.58
CA VAL A 96 3.73 -14.49 4.39
C VAL A 96 2.91 -13.42 3.68
N GLU A 97 2.34 -13.78 2.52
CA GLU A 97 1.50 -12.86 1.75
C GLU A 97 0.02 -13.07 2.04
N CYS A 98 -0.67 -11.98 2.38
CA CYS A 98 -2.11 -11.91 2.48
C CYS A 98 -2.67 -11.07 1.33
N THR A 99 -3.83 -11.44 0.80
CA THR A 99 -4.50 -10.72 -0.30
C THR A 99 -5.79 -10.07 0.16
N TYR A 100 -6.14 -8.95 -0.44
CA TYR A 100 -7.36 -8.22 -0.17
C TYR A 100 -7.97 -7.65 -1.45
N SER A 101 -9.30 -7.63 -1.49
CA SER A 101 -10.08 -6.94 -2.52
C SER A 101 -11.23 -6.22 -1.85
N GLY A 102 -11.27 -4.90 -1.97
CA GLY A 102 -12.33 -4.07 -1.44
C GLY A 102 -12.98 -3.16 -2.47
N ARG A 103 -14.23 -2.80 -2.21
CA ARG A 103 -14.97 -1.78 -2.97
C ARG A 103 -15.12 -0.52 -2.13
N LEU A 104 -15.01 0.63 -2.79
CA LEU A 104 -15.20 1.93 -2.17
C LEU A 104 -16.68 2.19 -1.94
N SER A 105 -17.03 2.46 -0.68
CA SER A 105 -18.23 3.19 -0.28
C SER A 105 -17.77 4.50 0.39
N ASP A 106 -17.91 4.61 1.71
CA ASP A 106 -17.26 5.66 2.52
C ASP A 106 -15.78 5.33 2.79
N TYR A 107 -15.44 4.05 2.71
CA TYR A 107 -14.11 3.46 2.82
C TYR A 107 -14.07 2.19 1.96
N TYR A 108 -12.87 1.70 1.65
CA TYR A 108 -12.76 0.41 0.99
C TYR A 108 -13.12 -0.70 1.99
N THR A 109 -14.15 -1.48 1.67
CA THR A 109 -14.57 -2.63 2.48
C THR A 109 -14.34 -3.91 1.70
N GLY A 110 -13.75 -4.90 2.35
CA GLY A 110 -13.51 -6.21 1.77
C GLY A 110 -13.02 -7.24 2.78
N THR A 111 -12.42 -8.30 2.27
CA THR A 111 -11.91 -9.41 3.07
C THR A 111 -10.43 -9.59 2.81
N MET A 112 -9.65 -9.71 3.87
CA MET A 112 -8.24 -10.11 3.82
C MET A 112 -8.13 -11.63 3.98
N ASN A 113 -7.40 -12.26 3.08
CA ASN A 113 -7.17 -13.70 3.04
C ASN A 113 -5.67 -13.95 3.23
N CYS A 114 -5.31 -14.72 4.25
CA CYS A 114 -3.93 -15.14 4.50
C CYS A 114 -3.83 -16.68 4.44
N PRO A 115 -2.68 -17.25 4.06
CA PRO A 115 -2.44 -18.68 4.17
C PRO A 115 -2.72 -19.19 5.58
N ASP A 116 -3.31 -20.39 5.66
CA ASP A 116 -3.58 -21.12 6.89
C ASP A 116 -4.40 -20.36 7.95
N ARG A 117 -5.15 -19.33 7.54
CA ARG A 117 -6.02 -18.55 8.41
C ARG A 117 -7.40 -18.33 7.77
N PRO A 118 -8.47 -18.30 8.58
CA PRO A 118 -9.77 -17.88 8.09
C PRO A 118 -9.73 -16.46 7.50
N PRO A 119 -10.48 -16.18 6.43
CA PRO A 119 -10.64 -14.83 5.92
C PRO A 119 -11.21 -13.89 6.99
N VAL A 120 -10.67 -12.67 7.07
CA VAL A 120 -11.11 -11.66 8.06
C VAL A 120 -11.56 -10.38 7.36
N PRO A 121 -12.59 -9.68 7.88
CA PRO A 121 -13.00 -8.40 7.33
C PRO A 121 -11.87 -7.37 7.48
N LEU A 122 -11.77 -6.48 6.49
CA LEU A 122 -10.82 -5.36 6.50
C LEU A 122 -11.49 -4.13 5.90
N LYS A 123 -11.33 -3.00 6.60
CA LYS A 123 -11.72 -1.66 6.16
C LYS A 123 -10.46 -0.83 5.95
N LEU A 124 -10.36 -0.12 4.83
CA LEU A 124 -9.24 0.76 4.52
C LEU A 124 -9.71 2.15 4.11
N TRP A 125 -9.07 3.16 4.68
CA TRP A 125 -9.16 4.56 4.27
C TRP A 125 -7.84 4.95 3.64
N VAL A 126 -7.93 5.60 2.49
CA VAL A 126 -6.77 6.13 1.75
C VAL A 126 -6.92 7.65 1.75
N LYS A 127 -5.92 8.36 2.26
CA LYS A 127 -5.88 9.82 2.38
C LYS A 127 -4.89 10.42 1.39
#